data_AF-A0A2Z1C9Z9-F1
#
_entry.id   AF-A0A2Z1C9Z9-F1
#
_cell.length_a   1.000
_cell.length_b   1.000
_cell.length_c   1.000
_cell.angle_alpha   90.00
_cell.angle_beta   90.00
_cell.angle_gamma   90.00
#
_symmetry.space_group_name_H-M   'P 1'
#
loop_
_entity.id
_entity.type
_entity.pdbx_description
1 polymer ?
#
loop_
_entity_poly.entity_id
_entity_poly.type
_entity_poly.pdbx_seq_one_letter_code
_entity_poly.pdbx_strand_id
1 'polypeptide(L)'
;MKPSIVLSLVLASVAGCDAVTEKAANVSQAFIAQYPDLQKPISLVFFPGYKVMIDGKATPIIGEDACPPQDGVMAKLFGPTPDEDRKECVEVSPTATEVHVKFPDVAAGGSLKKEEWSVLRDGSRVALRRPNGDFVLPEKP
;
A
#
# COMPACT_ATOMS: atom_id res chain seq x y z
N MET A 1 -34.74 -64.70 -18.70
CA MET A 1 -34.46 -63.44 -17.98
C MET A 1 -33.17 -62.86 -18.55
N LYS A 2 -33.18 -61.59 -18.96
CA LYS A 2 -32.15 -60.93 -19.82
C LYS A 2 -30.85 -60.65 -19.05
N PRO A 3 -29.65 -60.79 -19.66
CA PRO A 3 -28.43 -60.26 -19.08
C PRO A 3 -28.31 -58.75 -19.37
N SER A 4 -28.24 -57.95 -18.30
CA SER A 4 -27.97 -56.51 -18.38
C SER A 4 -26.48 -56.29 -18.66
N ILE A 5 -26.19 -55.76 -19.85
CA ILE A 5 -24.86 -55.26 -20.22
C ILE A 5 -24.69 -53.90 -19.52
N VAL A 6 -23.83 -53.86 -18.51
CA VAL A 6 -23.40 -52.61 -17.87
C VAL A 6 -22.16 -52.12 -18.64
N LEU A 7 -22.40 -51.24 -19.60
CA LEU A 7 -21.36 -50.58 -20.38
C LEU A 7 -20.78 -49.42 -19.54
N SER A 8 -19.71 -49.70 -18.80
CA SER A 8 -18.99 -48.70 -18.01
C SER A 8 -18.01 -47.95 -18.93
N LEU A 9 -18.42 -46.77 -19.40
CA LEU A 9 -17.62 -45.88 -20.25
C LEU A 9 -17.54 -44.51 -19.58
N VAL A 10 -16.55 -44.34 -18.70
CA VAL A 10 -16.17 -43.02 -18.15
C VAL A 10 -14.65 -42.93 -18.14
N LEU A 11 -14.07 -42.66 -19.31
CA LEU A 11 -12.67 -42.28 -19.48
C LEU A 11 -12.60 -41.21 -20.56
N ALA A 12 -12.84 -39.94 -20.22
CA ALA A 12 -12.32 -38.78 -20.95
C ALA A 12 -12.77 -37.47 -20.29
N SER A 13 -11.95 -36.91 -19.39
CA SER A 13 -11.91 -35.45 -19.16
C SER A 13 -10.82 -35.05 -18.16
N VAL A 14 -9.55 -35.24 -18.51
CA VAL A 14 -8.42 -34.58 -17.80
C VAL A 14 -7.60 -33.65 -18.70
N ALA A 15 -7.82 -33.65 -20.02
CA ALA A 15 -7.12 -32.76 -20.95
C ALA A 15 -7.59 -31.29 -20.92
N GLY A 16 -8.55 -30.95 -20.07
CA GLY A 16 -9.14 -29.61 -19.99
C GLY A 16 -8.50 -28.67 -18.95
N CYS A 17 -7.69 -29.18 -18.02
CA CYS A 17 -7.08 -28.35 -16.98
C CYS A 17 -5.86 -27.56 -17.50
N ASP A 18 -5.08 -28.15 -18.41
CA ASP A 18 -3.84 -27.53 -18.90
C ASP A 18 -4.09 -26.35 -19.87
N ALA A 19 -5.15 -26.42 -20.69
CA ALA A 19 -5.48 -25.35 -21.61
C ALA A 19 -6.06 -24.09 -20.93
N VAL A 20 -6.62 -24.24 -19.72
CA VAL A 20 -7.17 -23.13 -18.94
C VAL A 20 -6.06 -22.38 -18.19
N THR A 21 -5.05 -23.09 -17.67
CA THR A 21 -3.90 -22.49 -16.99
C THR A 21 -3.00 -21.70 -17.95
N GLU A 22 -2.78 -22.20 -19.17
CA GLU A 22 -1.96 -21.51 -20.17
C GLU A 22 -2.60 -20.19 -20.66
N LYS A 23 -3.93 -20.17 -20.85
CA LYS A 23 -4.66 -18.95 -21.19
C LYS A 23 -4.69 -17.94 -20.05
N ALA A 24 -4.85 -18.41 -18.80
CA ALA A 24 -4.83 -17.55 -17.63
C ALA A 24 -3.45 -16.88 -17.44
N ALA A 25 -2.36 -17.61 -17.69
CA ALA A 25 -0.99 -17.08 -17.59
C ALA A 25 -0.70 -16.02 -18.66
N ASN A 26 -1.14 -16.24 -19.90
CA ASN A 26 -0.96 -15.24 -20.97
C ASN A 26 -1.79 -13.97 -20.73
N VAL A 27 -3.01 -14.10 -20.22
CA VAL A 27 -3.85 -12.94 -19.87
C VAL A 27 -3.26 -12.15 -18.70
N SER A 28 -2.73 -12.82 -17.67
CA SER A 28 -2.09 -12.15 -16.55
C SER A 28 -0.81 -11.43 -16.97
N GLN A 29 0.04 -12.05 -17.80
CA GLN A 29 1.23 -11.39 -18.33
C GLN A 29 0.91 -10.21 -19.25
N ALA A 30 -0.09 -10.33 -20.12
CA ALA A 30 -0.52 -9.22 -20.97
C ALA A 30 -1.06 -8.05 -20.15
N PHE A 31 -1.85 -8.33 -19.11
CA PHE A 31 -2.35 -7.30 -18.18
C PHE A 31 -1.20 -6.62 -17.42
N ILE A 32 -0.25 -7.40 -16.91
CA ILE A 32 0.95 -6.90 -16.21
C ILE A 32 1.85 -6.06 -17.14
N ALA A 33 1.99 -6.46 -18.40
CA ALA A 33 2.74 -5.70 -19.41
C ALA A 33 2.05 -4.39 -19.80
N GLN A 34 0.72 -4.36 -19.75
CA GLN A 34 -0.08 -3.17 -20.03
C GLN A 34 -0.06 -2.15 -18.88
N TYR A 35 0.17 -2.61 -17.65
CA TYR A 35 0.28 -1.78 -16.45
C TYR A 35 1.56 -2.10 -15.68
N PRO A 36 2.74 -1.72 -16.21
CA PRO A 36 4.02 -2.00 -15.56
C PRO A 36 4.14 -1.36 -14.18
N ASP A 37 3.37 -0.31 -13.91
CA ASP A 37 3.30 0.35 -12.61
C ASP A 37 2.65 -0.51 -11.53
N LEU A 38 1.79 -1.48 -11.88
CA LEU A 38 1.25 -2.45 -10.91
C LEU A 38 2.31 -3.42 -10.38
N GLN A 39 3.45 -3.54 -11.05
CA GLN A 39 4.59 -4.32 -10.55
C GLN A 39 5.52 -3.48 -9.67
N LYS A 40 5.38 -2.15 -9.68
CA LYS A 40 6.23 -1.31 -8.85
C LYS A 40 5.83 -1.50 -7.39
N PRO A 41 6.80 -1.76 -6.50
CA PRO A 41 6.53 -1.83 -5.08
C PRO A 41 5.81 -0.55 -4.62
N ILE A 42 4.65 -0.71 -3.97
CA ILE A 42 3.77 0.41 -3.59
C ILE A 42 4.41 1.17 -2.43
N SER A 43 4.60 2.47 -2.60
CA SER A 43 4.97 3.39 -1.53
C SER A 43 3.70 3.97 -0.90
N LEU A 44 3.64 4.03 0.43
CA LEU A 44 2.55 4.71 1.15
C LEU A 44 3.03 6.11 1.52
N VAL A 45 2.33 7.13 1.02
CA VAL A 45 2.71 8.52 1.26
C VAL A 45 1.63 9.23 2.07
N PHE A 46 2.03 9.83 3.19
CA PHE A 46 1.19 10.73 3.98
C PHE A 46 1.56 12.17 3.66
N PHE A 47 0.61 12.87 3.04
CA PHE A 47 0.76 14.28 2.67
C PHE A 47 0.71 15.21 3.90
N PRO A 48 1.26 16.43 3.79
CA PRO A 48 1.25 17.41 4.87
C PRO A 48 -0.17 17.63 5.42
N GLY A 49 -0.29 17.65 6.74
CA GLY A 49 -1.58 17.82 7.41
C GLY A 49 -2.38 16.53 7.63
N TYR A 50 -1.90 15.38 7.15
CA TYR A 50 -2.44 14.09 7.54
C TYR A 50 -2.37 13.92 9.07
N LYS A 51 -3.44 13.39 9.67
CA LYS A 51 -3.57 13.29 11.13
C LYS A 51 -3.62 11.84 11.59
N VAL A 52 -2.90 11.58 12.67
CA VAL A 52 -2.87 10.29 13.36
C VAL A 52 -3.15 10.49 14.84
N MET A 53 -3.53 9.41 15.50
CA MET A 53 -3.77 9.41 16.94
C MET A 53 -2.44 9.30 17.69
N ILE A 54 -2.07 10.37 18.39
CA ILE A 54 -0.92 10.44 19.29
C ILE A 54 -1.46 10.79 20.67
N ASP A 55 -1.21 9.92 21.65
CA ASP A 55 -1.64 10.10 23.04
C ASP A 55 -3.15 10.44 23.17
N GLY A 56 -3.97 9.78 22.33
CA GLY A 56 -5.42 9.95 22.28
C GLY A 56 -5.93 11.19 21.53
N LYS A 57 -5.05 11.97 20.89
CA LYS A 57 -5.41 13.17 20.13
C LYS A 57 -5.08 13.06 18.65
N ALA A 58 -5.97 13.56 17.81
CA ALA A 58 -5.70 13.72 16.39
C ALA A 58 -4.61 14.78 16.18
N THR A 59 -3.45 14.34 15.73
CA THR A 59 -2.24 15.15 15.66
C THR A 59 -1.71 15.13 14.22
N PRO A 60 -1.48 16.28 13.59
CA PRO A 60 -0.91 16.33 12.26
C PRO A 60 0.54 15.86 12.28
N ILE A 61 0.92 15.07 11.29
CA ILE A 61 2.30 14.62 11.09
C ILE A 61 2.93 15.36 9.92
N ILE A 62 4.25 15.58 10.02
CA ILE A 62 5.08 16.23 9.02
C ILE A 62 6.32 15.36 8.84
N GLY A 63 6.60 14.95 7.61
CA GLY A 63 7.81 14.18 7.32
C GLY A 63 8.96 15.05 6.85
N GLU A 64 9.97 14.40 6.28
CA GLU A 64 11.13 15.04 5.65
C GLU A 64 11.32 14.59 4.20
N ASP A 65 10.45 13.68 3.72
CA ASP A 65 10.52 13.09 2.38
C ASP A 65 9.85 14.00 1.36
N ALA A 66 10.32 13.91 0.12
CA ALA A 66 9.72 14.63 -0.99
C ALA A 66 8.34 14.05 -1.30
N CYS A 67 7.33 14.90 -1.37
CA CYS A 67 6.02 14.48 -1.84
C CYS A 67 6.08 14.08 -3.32
N PRO A 68 5.53 12.91 -3.70
CA PRO A 68 5.55 12.46 -5.09
C PRO A 68 4.73 13.42 -5.97
N PRO A 69 5.12 13.57 -7.24
CA PRO A 69 4.33 14.34 -8.20
C PRO A 69 2.95 13.70 -8.38
N GLN A 70 1.94 14.52 -8.64
CA GLN A 70 0.62 13.99 -9.00
C GLN A 70 0.71 13.17 -10.28
N ASP A 71 -0.05 12.07 -10.33
CA ASP A 71 -0.15 11.23 -11.53
C ASP A 71 -0.46 12.08 -12.77
N GLY A 72 0.28 11.81 -13.85
CA GLY A 72 0.42 12.71 -14.99
C GLY A 72 -0.85 13.04 -15.77
N VAL A 73 -1.98 12.38 -15.50
CA VAL A 73 -3.30 12.77 -16.04
C VAL A 73 -3.91 13.90 -15.19
N MET A 74 -3.84 13.80 -13.86
CA MET A 74 -4.37 14.80 -12.94
C MET A 74 -3.52 16.06 -12.95
N ALA A 75 -2.20 15.93 -12.97
CA ALA A 75 -1.28 17.07 -13.09
C ALA A 75 -1.48 17.87 -14.39
N LYS A 76 -1.84 17.20 -15.50
CA LYS A 76 -2.13 17.87 -16.78
C LYS A 76 -3.45 18.64 -16.78
N LEU A 77 -4.43 18.20 -15.98
CA LEU A 77 -5.76 18.81 -15.92
C LEU A 77 -5.82 19.95 -14.88
N PHE A 78 -5.10 19.80 -13.78
CA PHE A 78 -5.21 20.70 -12.61
C PHE A 78 -3.92 21.44 -12.27
N GLY A 79 -2.82 21.17 -12.97
CA GLY A 79 -1.50 21.70 -12.63
C GLY A 79 -0.82 20.93 -11.49
N PRO A 80 0.40 21.31 -11.10
CA PRO A 80 1.11 20.69 -9.99
C PRO A 80 0.38 20.95 -8.66
N THR A 81 0.46 20.00 -7.73
CA THR A 81 -0.10 20.20 -6.38
C THR A 81 0.71 21.23 -5.58
N PRO A 82 0.09 21.97 -4.65
CA PRO A 82 0.79 22.97 -3.86
C PRO A 82 1.95 22.37 -3.05
N ASP A 83 1.89 21.08 -2.73
CA ASP A 83 2.87 20.36 -1.91
C ASP A 83 3.84 19.50 -2.73
N GLU A 84 3.77 19.53 -4.07
CA GLU A 84 4.71 18.85 -4.94
C GLU A 84 6.15 19.34 -4.67
N ASP A 85 7.11 18.42 -4.59
CA ASP A 85 8.51 18.66 -4.22
C ASP A 85 8.75 19.23 -2.81
N ARG A 86 7.71 19.43 -1.99
CA ARG A 86 7.90 19.80 -0.58
C ARG A 86 8.43 18.62 0.20
N LYS A 87 9.46 18.88 1.01
CA LYS A 87 10.08 17.91 1.93
C LYS A 87 9.29 17.81 3.25
N GLU A 88 8.01 17.54 3.12
CA GLU A 88 7.04 17.56 4.22
C GLU A 88 6.18 16.28 4.25
N CYS A 89 6.35 15.38 3.28
CA CYS A 89 5.67 14.09 3.26
C CYS A 89 6.37 13.08 4.15
N VAL A 90 5.58 12.16 4.74
CA VAL A 90 6.10 10.92 5.33
C VAL A 90 5.93 9.83 4.29
N GLU A 91 7.04 9.37 3.72
CA GLU A 91 7.03 8.27 2.75
C GLU A 91 7.43 6.96 3.41
N VAL A 92 6.52 5.98 3.39
CA VAL A 92 6.84 4.59 3.73
C VAL A 92 7.16 3.87 2.43
N SER A 93 8.44 3.98 2.02
CA SER A 93 8.92 3.27 0.85
C SER A 93 8.82 1.75 1.08
N PRO A 94 8.76 0.94 0.02
CA PRO A 94 8.60 -0.51 0.12
C PRO A 94 9.67 -1.21 0.96
N THR A 95 10.89 -0.68 0.94
CA THR A 95 12.05 -1.20 1.68
C THR A 95 12.32 -0.46 2.98
N ALA A 96 11.56 0.60 3.30
CA ALA A 96 11.74 1.35 4.54
C ALA A 96 11.52 0.44 5.75
N THR A 97 12.47 0.47 6.68
CA THR A 97 12.36 -0.13 8.01
C THR A 97 11.95 0.89 9.08
N GLU A 98 12.11 2.17 8.75
CA GLU A 98 11.83 3.30 9.62
C GLU A 98 11.35 4.50 8.80
N VAL A 99 10.64 5.42 9.45
CA VAL A 99 10.27 6.72 8.88
C VAL A 99 10.49 7.83 9.90
N HIS A 100 10.90 8.99 9.42
CA HIS A 100 11.16 10.17 10.24
C HIS A 100 9.93 11.05 10.28
N VAL A 101 9.39 11.29 11.48
CA VAL A 101 8.14 12.01 11.67
C VAL A 101 8.31 13.13 12.68
N LYS A 102 7.73 14.28 12.37
CA LYS A 102 7.61 15.42 13.26
C LYS A 102 6.14 15.67 13.55
N PHE A 103 5.86 16.08 14.78
CA PHE A 103 4.51 16.46 15.19
C PHE A 103 4.56 17.42 16.38
N PRO A 104 3.53 18.25 16.60
CA PRO A 104 3.47 19.14 17.75
C PRO A 104 3.25 18.34 19.04
N ASP A 105 4.17 18.47 19.99
CA ASP A 105 4.03 17.90 21.33
C ASP A 105 3.19 18.84 22.21
N VAL A 106 1.92 18.47 22.39
CA VAL A 106 0.96 19.24 23.19
C VAL A 106 1.37 19.31 24.66
N ALA A 107 2.06 18.30 25.20
CA ALA A 107 2.55 18.31 26.57
C ALA A 107 3.74 19.27 26.73
N ALA A 108 4.55 19.42 25.69
CA ALA A 108 5.68 20.35 25.63
C ALA A 108 5.34 21.70 24.95
N GLY A 109 4.11 22.20 25.14
CA GLY A 109 3.68 23.53 24.70
C GLY A 109 3.59 23.73 23.19
N GLY A 110 3.46 22.65 22.41
CA GLY A 110 3.35 22.70 20.94
C GLY A 110 4.70 22.71 20.21
N SER A 111 5.81 22.49 20.91
CA SER A 111 7.11 22.32 20.26
C SER A 111 7.10 21.11 19.32
N LEU A 112 7.79 21.21 18.18
CA LEU A 112 7.88 20.10 17.25
C LEU A 112 8.78 19.01 17.83
N LYS A 113 8.17 17.88 18.15
CA LYS A 113 8.86 16.66 18.53
C LYS A 113 9.20 15.87 17.28
N LYS A 114 10.42 15.31 17.24
CA LYS A 114 10.87 14.39 16.21
C LYS A 114 10.88 12.98 16.77
N GLU A 115 10.37 12.03 16.00
CA GLU A 115 10.42 10.61 16.31
C GLU A 115 10.81 9.82 15.06
N GLU A 116 11.51 8.71 15.28
CA GLU A 116 11.78 7.69 14.27
C GLU A 116 10.81 6.53 14.54
N TRP A 117 9.93 6.26 13.59
CA TRP A 117 8.89 5.25 13.72
C TRP A 117 9.28 4.00 12.96
N SER A 118 9.23 2.84 13.61
CA SER A 118 9.52 1.56 12.98
C SER A 118 8.39 1.16 12.04
N VAL A 119 8.77 0.61 10.89
CA VAL A 119 7.86 0.10 9.89
C VAL A 119 7.77 -1.42 10.04
N LEU A 120 6.59 -1.90 10.40
CA LEU A 120 6.31 -3.32 10.58
C LEU A 120 5.54 -3.83 9.37
N ARG A 121 6.00 -4.96 8.81
CA ARG A 121 5.42 -5.59 7.62
C ARG A 121 4.99 -7.01 7.94
N ASP A 122 3.76 -7.33 7.56
CA ASP A 122 3.20 -8.68 7.61
C ASP A 122 2.38 -8.93 6.35
N GLY A 123 2.97 -9.66 5.39
CA GLY A 123 2.40 -9.86 4.06
C GLY A 123 2.16 -8.52 3.35
N SER A 124 0.90 -8.24 3.01
CA SER A 124 0.47 -6.99 2.38
C SER A 124 0.14 -5.85 3.36
N ARG A 125 0.31 -6.08 4.67
CA ARG A 125 -0.05 -5.12 5.72
C ARG A 125 1.19 -4.36 6.17
N VAL A 126 1.01 -3.07 6.38
CA VAL A 126 2.02 -2.16 6.94
C VAL A 126 1.44 -1.51 8.18
N ALA A 127 2.22 -1.52 9.26
CA ALA A 127 1.92 -0.78 10.48
C ALA A 127 3.13 0.07 10.88
N LEU A 128 2.86 1.24 11.44
CA LEU A 128 3.90 2.10 12.02
C LEU A 128 3.86 1.98 13.53
N ARG A 129 5.04 1.88 14.14
CA ARG A 129 5.21 1.79 15.60
C ARG A 129 6.10 2.90 16.10
N ARG A 130 5.61 3.63 17.09
CA ARG A 130 6.35 4.71 17.75
C ARG A 130 7.45 4.15 18.66
N PRO A 131 8.46 4.97 19.04
CA PRO A 131 9.52 4.56 19.98
C PRO A 131 8.99 4.13 21.36
N ASN A 132 7.85 4.65 21.79
CA ASN A 132 7.21 4.27 23.06
C ASN A 132 6.51 2.90 23.00
N GLY A 133 6.48 2.26 21.82
CA GLY A 133 5.88 0.96 21.59
C GLY A 133 4.44 1.00 21.06
N ASP A 134 3.80 2.16 20.98
CA ASP A 134 2.43 2.30 20.49
C ASP A 134 2.33 2.15 18.98
N PHE A 135 1.21 1.61 18.50
CA PHE A 135 0.87 1.63 17.09
C PHE A 135 0.30 2.98 16.69
N VAL A 136 0.72 3.46 15.51
CA VAL A 136 0.15 4.66 14.91
C VAL A 136 -1.16 4.30 14.24
N LEU A 137 -2.23 4.98 14.65
CA LEU A 137 -3.57 4.79 14.09
C LEU A 137 -4.00 6.06 13.36
N PRO A 138 -4.68 5.95 12.20
CA PRO A 138 -5.24 7.12 11.54
C PRO A 138 -6.31 7.79 12.42
N GLU A 139 -6.49 9.10 12.28
CA GLU A 139 -7.70 9.76 12.77
C GLU A 139 -8.92 9.11 12.10
N LYS A 140 -9.96 8.78 12.88
CA LYS A 140 -11.20 8.25 12.31
C LYS A 140 -11.85 9.36 11.47
N PRO A 141 -12.32 9.06 10.24
CA PRO A 141 -13.06 10.02 9.45
C PRO A 141 -14.39 10.42 10.10
#